data_AF-A0A7C9G7F4-F1
#
_entry.id   AF-A0A7C9G7F4-F1
#
_cell.length_a   1.000
_cell.length_b   1.000
_cell.length_c   1.000
_cell.angle_alpha   90.00
_cell.angle_beta   90.00
_cell.angle_gamma   90.00
#
_symmetry.space_group_name_H-M   'P 1'
#
loop_
_entity.id
_entity.type
_entity.pdbx_description
1 polymer ?
#
loop_
_entity_poly.entity_id
_entity_poly.type
_entity_poly.pdbx_seq_one_letter_code
_entity_poly.pdbx_strand_id
1 'polypeptide(L)'
;MKLDEKYRHQNNCHLYARRHARKVERKGKTYNRYKSDVYRAKGFRRIKAPKVIDIYSTTRDKAAFIDTIKFEKSIKTYCGYENVILDFSKTEHITAAAMLLIYAALDSNLRKDGITNKVKWSMKPRVNTFIRRSGLYSLLVKGFSKFNPDSDKAIPVIGGVSNETAEDVLDYISKCYYKGDMDPNVEFRYGDAVSETINNVARHAYPNNKASEKKWWLLCEVVNEQLFLAIYDLGVGVPSTILEKQWFWGSFESLYPKEYREIISELKKKNVISDDSKIPGIQLMAKGKLEDSQMIALSMKGDVSGTKIAKHGQGSKSIKALVCSSRNGVLWFYSKKGLYKLKSKEALKDSDCGNIDESKVEPTLHKLPKEIPGTLIQWNISIK
;
A
#
# COMPACT_ATOMS: atom_id res chain seq x y z
N MET A 1 39.49 -30.26 -37.67
CA MET A 1 38.51 -29.24 -38.10
C MET A 1 37.13 -29.82 -38.48
N LYS A 2 37.03 -30.92 -39.26
CA LYS A 2 35.73 -31.48 -39.72
C LYS A 2 34.85 -32.18 -38.66
N LEU A 3 35.40 -32.61 -37.52
CA LEU A 3 34.62 -33.25 -36.44
C LEU A 3 33.79 -32.25 -35.61
N ASP A 4 34.26 -31.01 -35.48
CA ASP A 4 33.64 -29.99 -34.63
C ASP A 4 32.37 -29.40 -35.26
N GLU A 5 32.32 -29.29 -36.60
CA GLU A 5 31.13 -28.86 -37.35
C GLU A 5 29.99 -29.89 -37.29
N LYS A 6 30.31 -31.19 -37.36
CA LYS A 6 29.32 -32.27 -37.29
C LYS A 6 28.67 -32.33 -35.89
N TYR A 7 29.46 -32.08 -34.85
CA TYR A 7 28.98 -31.99 -33.46
C TYR A 7 28.10 -30.76 -33.22
N ARG A 8 28.47 -29.59 -33.77
CA ARG A 8 27.64 -28.36 -33.72
C ARG A 8 26.33 -28.52 -34.48
N HIS A 9 26.34 -29.18 -35.63
CA HIS A 9 25.14 -29.45 -36.42
C HIS A 9 24.16 -30.37 -35.67
N GLN A 10 24.64 -31.49 -35.10
CA GLN A 10 23.81 -32.40 -34.30
C GLN A 10 23.20 -31.71 -33.06
N ASN A 11 23.98 -30.88 -32.36
CA ASN A 11 23.48 -30.13 -31.21
C ASN A 11 22.39 -29.11 -31.61
N ASN A 12 22.54 -28.45 -32.76
CA ASN A 12 21.53 -27.53 -33.28
C ASN A 12 20.25 -28.26 -33.71
N CYS A 13 20.35 -29.43 -34.33
CA CYS A 13 19.21 -30.28 -34.67
C CYS A 13 18.44 -30.72 -33.42
N HIS A 14 19.14 -31.14 -32.35
CA HIS A 14 18.51 -31.49 -31.08
C HIS A 14 17.80 -30.30 -30.40
N LEU A 15 18.41 -29.11 -30.45
CA LEU A 15 17.78 -27.89 -29.94
C LEU A 15 16.53 -27.53 -30.75
N TYR A 16 16.56 -27.68 -32.08
CA TYR A 16 15.44 -27.41 -32.96
C TYR A 16 14.28 -28.40 -32.71
N ALA A 17 14.59 -29.70 -32.62
CA ALA A 17 13.61 -30.74 -32.29
C ALA A 17 12.94 -30.49 -30.93
N ARG A 18 13.72 -30.12 -29.90
CA ARG A 18 13.18 -29.74 -28.58
C ARG A 18 12.29 -28.50 -28.63
N ARG A 19 12.64 -27.50 -29.43
CA ARG A 19 11.82 -26.29 -29.61
C ARG A 19 10.52 -26.60 -30.33
N HIS A 20 10.57 -27.44 -31.36
CA HIS A 20 9.41 -27.90 -32.10
C HIS A 20 8.47 -28.71 -31.21
N ALA A 21 8.99 -29.70 -30.47
CA ALA A 21 8.22 -30.51 -29.52
C ALA A 21 7.50 -29.64 -28.49
N ARG A 22 8.18 -28.65 -27.88
CA ARG A 22 7.56 -27.70 -26.93
C ARG A 22 6.52 -26.79 -27.57
N LYS A 23 6.64 -26.47 -28.86
CA LYS A 23 5.66 -25.66 -29.59
C LYS A 23 4.39 -26.48 -29.87
N VAL A 24 4.56 -27.74 -30.26
CA VAL A 24 3.46 -28.70 -30.44
C VAL A 24 2.76 -28.99 -29.10
N GLU A 25 3.52 -29.20 -28.03
CA GLU A 25 2.98 -29.45 -26.69
C GLU A 25 2.20 -28.25 -26.11
N ARG A 26 2.44 -27.04 -26.63
CA ARG A 26 1.73 -25.81 -26.26
C ARG A 26 0.53 -25.52 -27.17
N LYS A 27 0.47 -26.09 -28.37
CA LYS A 27 -0.72 -26.01 -29.23
C LYS A 27 -1.85 -26.79 -28.54
N GLY A 28 -2.87 -26.07 -28.07
CA GLY A 28 -4.03 -26.65 -27.40
C GLY A 28 -4.06 -26.49 -25.87
N LYS A 29 -2.97 -26.00 -25.23
CA LYS A 29 -3.01 -25.66 -23.80
C LYS A 29 -3.60 -24.26 -23.61
N THR A 30 -4.82 -24.16 -23.08
CA THR A 30 -5.40 -22.90 -22.63
C THR A 30 -4.62 -22.36 -21.44
N TYR A 31 -4.43 -21.04 -21.39
CA TYR A 31 -3.75 -20.37 -20.28
C TYR A 31 -4.56 -20.58 -19.00
N ASN A 32 -4.10 -21.48 -18.14
CA ASN A 32 -4.69 -21.65 -16.82
C ASN A 32 -4.13 -20.57 -15.89
N ARG A 33 -4.91 -19.51 -15.68
CA ARG A 33 -4.60 -18.41 -14.75
C ARG A 33 -4.45 -18.86 -13.28
N TYR A 34 -4.87 -20.08 -12.96
CA TYR A 34 -4.79 -20.68 -11.62
C TYR A 34 -3.55 -21.56 -11.42
N LYS A 35 -2.71 -21.78 -12.45
CA LYS A 35 -1.46 -22.54 -12.28
C LYS A 35 -0.47 -21.70 -11.48
N SER A 36 0.12 -22.27 -10.42
CA SER A 36 1.03 -21.53 -9.55
C SER A 36 2.21 -20.96 -10.34
N ASP A 37 2.49 -19.67 -10.14
CA ASP A 37 3.59 -18.97 -10.80
C ASP A 37 4.97 -19.25 -10.18
N VAL A 38 5.01 -20.25 -9.31
CA VAL A 38 6.15 -20.63 -8.49
C VAL A 38 6.64 -21.99 -8.93
N TYR A 39 7.92 -22.09 -9.27
CA TYR A 39 8.55 -23.36 -9.62
C TYR A 39 10.01 -23.38 -9.15
N ARG A 40 10.54 -24.59 -8.90
CA ARG A 40 11.94 -24.78 -8.53
C ARG A 40 12.81 -24.99 -9.76
N ALA A 41 13.97 -24.35 -9.80
CA ALA A 41 14.99 -24.56 -10.82
C ALA A 41 16.38 -24.35 -10.21
N LYS A 42 17.27 -25.34 -10.37
CA LYS A 42 18.67 -25.29 -9.90
C LYS A 42 18.83 -24.86 -8.42
N GLY A 43 17.98 -25.39 -7.53
CA GLY A 43 18.01 -25.05 -6.10
C GLY A 43 17.40 -23.69 -5.73
N PHE A 44 16.89 -22.93 -6.71
CA PHE A 44 16.17 -21.68 -6.47
C PHE A 44 14.67 -21.86 -6.71
N ARG A 45 13.86 -21.29 -5.84
CA ARG A 45 12.44 -21.05 -6.11
C ARG A 45 12.27 -19.77 -6.90
N ARG A 46 11.65 -19.86 -8.06
CA ARG A 46 11.36 -18.70 -8.89
C ARG A 46 9.94 -18.20 -8.63
N ILE A 47 9.82 -16.94 -8.24
CA ILE A 47 8.55 -16.24 -8.03
C ILE A 47 8.39 -15.26 -9.18
N LYS A 48 7.44 -15.51 -10.09
CA LYS A 48 7.20 -14.60 -11.22
C LYS A 48 6.39 -13.40 -10.75
N ALA A 49 6.88 -12.21 -11.07
CA ALA A 49 6.12 -10.99 -10.95
C ALA A 49 5.08 -10.89 -12.07
N PRO A 50 3.91 -10.29 -11.81
CA PRO A 50 2.89 -10.09 -12.83
C PRO A 50 3.34 -9.07 -13.89
N LYS A 51 2.62 -9.04 -15.02
CA LYS A 51 2.86 -8.09 -16.11
C LYS A 51 2.68 -6.64 -15.65
N VAL A 52 1.65 -6.39 -14.86
CA VAL A 52 1.36 -5.10 -14.23
C VAL A 52 1.30 -5.34 -12.73
N ILE A 53 2.13 -4.60 -11.98
CA ILE A 53 2.10 -4.59 -10.52
C ILE A 53 1.33 -3.33 -10.10
N ASP A 54 0.08 -3.51 -9.68
CA ASP A 54 -0.83 -2.41 -9.40
C ASP A 54 -1.87 -2.79 -8.34
N ILE A 55 -2.33 -1.80 -7.56
CA ILE A 55 -3.45 -1.93 -6.61
C ILE A 55 -4.58 -0.92 -6.83
N TYR A 56 -4.52 -0.05 -7.85
CA TYR A 56 -5.60 0.88 -8.16
C TYR A 56 -6.74 0.24 -8.96
N SER A 57 -6.45 -0.83 -9.71
CA SER A 57 -7.40 -1.54 -10.57
C SER A 57 -8.37 -2.42 -9.76
N THR A 58 -9.35 -1.81 -9.09
CA THR A 58 -10.21 -2.48 -8.09
C THR A 58 -11.64 -2.81 -8.55
N THR A 59 -12.10 -2.24 -9.68
CA THR A 59 -13.50 -2.31 -10.12
C THR A 59 -13.72 -3.16 -11.38
N ARG A 60 -13.43 -2.64 -12.58
CA ARG A 60 -13.77 -3.29 -13.86
C ARG A 60 -12.77 -4.37 -14.27
N ASP A 61 -11.48 -4.03 -14.28
CA ASP A 61 -10.41 -5.00 -14.48
C ASP A 61 -9.66 -5.19 -13.16
N LYS A 62 -9.96 -6.27 -12.45
CA LYS A 62 -9.34 -6.58 -11.15
C LYS A 62 -8.09 -7.44 -11.30
N ALA A 63 -7.67 -7.73 -12.54
CA ALA A 63 -6.70 -8.77 -12.77
C ALA A 63 -5.33 -8.41 -12.20
N ALA A 64 -4.86 -7.20 -12.50
CA ALA A 64 -3.60 -6.66 -11.99
C ALA A 64 -3.58 -6.67 -10.46
N PHE A 65 -4.64 -6.14 -9.82
CA PHE A 65 -4.77 -6.14 -8.36
C PHE A 65 -4.61 -7.54 -7.76
N ILE A 66 -5.40 -8.50 -8.25
CA ILE A 66 -5.40 -9.87 -7.71
C ILE A 66 -4.02 -10.51 -7.87
N ASP A 67 -3.39 -10.32 -9.03
CA ASP A 67 -2.09 -10.91 -9.32
C ASP A 67 -0.96 -10.23 -8.52
N THR A 68 -1.06 -8.93 -8.24
CA THR A 68 -0.18 -8.21 -7.31
C THR A 68 -0.28 -8.77 -5.89
N ILE A 69 -1.49 -8.96 -5.35
CA ILE A 69 -1.68 -9.53 -4.01
C ILE A 69 -1.19 -10.99 -3.96
N LYS A 70 -1.35 -11.78 -5.02
CA LYS A 70 -0.78 -13.14 -5.09
C LYS A 70 0.75 -13.12 -5.10
N PHE A 71 1.34 -12.17 -5.82
CA PHE A 71 2.80 -12.02 -5.88
C PHE A 71 3.36 -11.61 -4.51
N GLU A 72 2.73 -10.64 -3.85
CA GLU A 72 3.04 -10.22 -2.47
C GLU A 72 2.97 -11.41 -1.49
N LYS A 73 1.90 -12.20 -1.53
CA LYS A 73 1.78 -13.41 -0.70
C LYS A 73 2.89 -14.41 -0.96
N SER A 74 3.25 -14.61 -2.23
CA SER A 74 4.33 -15.52 -2.61
C SER A 74 5.67 -15.04 -2.04
N ILE A 75 5.93 -13.73 -2.05
CA ILE A 75 7.12 -13.16 -1.41
C ILE A 75 7.13 -13.50 0.08
N LYS A 76 6.03 -13.25 0.80
CA LYS A 76 5.93 -13.57 2.24
C LYS A 76 6.14 -15.05 2.54
N THR A 77 5.63 -15.94 1.68
CA THR A 77 5.74 -17.39 1.89
C THR A 77 7.17 -17.92 1.69
N TYR A 78 7.94 -17.35 0.77
CA TYR A 78 9.17 -18.00 0.29
C TYR A 78 10.44 -17.18 0.51
N CYS A 79 10.38 -15.85 0.43
CA CYS A 79 11.57 -15.02 0.65
C CYS A 79 12.00 -15.11 2.11
N GLY A 80 13.30 -15.36 2.34
CA GLY A 80 13.86 -15.54 3.69
C GLY A 80 13.70 -16.95 4.28
N TYR A 81 13.11 -17.89 3.55
CA TYR A 81 13.01 -19.31 3.94
C TYR A 81 13.76 -20.26 3.00
N GLU A 82 13.90 -19.90 1.72
CA GLU A 82 14.68 -20.65 0.75
C GLU A 82 15.31 -19.72 -0.29
N ASN A 83 16.25 -20.24 -1.07
CA ASN A 83 16.88 -19.49 -2.16
C ASN A 83 15.82 -19.07 -3.19
N VAL A 84 15.63 -17.77 -3.43
CA VAL A 84 14.59 -17.27 -4.34
C VAL A 84 15.14 -16.45 -5.50
N ILE A 85 14.43 -16.50 -6.63
CA ILE A 85 14.59 -15.58 -7.75
C ILE A 85 13.27 -14.82 -7.93
N LEU A 86 13.28 -13.52 -7.67
CA LEU A 86 12.18 -12.63 -8.05
C LEU A 86 12.31 -12.31 -9.54
N ASP A 87 11.34 -12.74 -10.34
CA ASP A 87 11.40 -12.68 -11.80
C ASP A 87 10.46 -11.63 -12.38
N PHE A 88 11.03 -10.47 -12.68
CA PHE A 88 10.37 -9.33 -13.31
C PHE A 88 10.47 -9.34 -14.84
N SER A 89 10.97 -10.41 -15.47
CA SER A 89 11.24 -10.41 -16.92
C SER A 89 10.04 -10.12 -17.83
N LYS A 90 8.82 -10.28 -17.32
CA LYS A 90 7.57 -9.92 -18.02
C LYS A 90 6.87 -8.68 -17.47
N THR A 91 7.40 -8.07 -16.41
CA THR A 91 6.78 -6.90 -15.78
C THR A 91 7.01 -5.68 -16.64
N GLU A 92 5.94 -5.00 -17.01
CA GLU A 92 5.95 -3.83 -17.87
C GLU A 92 5.68 -2.53 -17.11
N HIS A 93 4.99 -2.61 -15.97
CA HIS A 93 4.61 -1.46 -15.16
C HIS A 93 4.53 -1.82 -13.68
N ILE A 94 4.91 -0.87 -12.81
CA ILE A 94 4.80 -0.96 -11.35
C ILE A 94 4.33 0.40 -10.83
N THR A 95 3.29 0.40 -9.99
CA THR A 95 2.83 1.61 -9.31
C THR A 95 3.48 1.80 -7.93
N ALA A 96 3.49 3.03 -7.43
CA ALA A 96 4.17 3.38 -6.17
C ALA A 96 3.61 2.61 -4.96
N ALA A 97 2.29 2.68 -4.72
CA ALA A 97 1.68 1.93 -3.63
C ALA A 97 1.90 0.41 -3.72
N ALA A 98 1.86 -0.16 -4.93
CA ALA A 98 2.11 -1.58 -5.12
C ALA A 98 3.58 -1.97 -4.88
N MET A 99 4.53 -1.10 -5.24
CA MET A 99 5.94 -1.26 -4.89
C MET A 99 6.13 -1.28 -3.36
N LEU A 100 5.46 -0.37 -2.64
CA LEU A 100 5.54 -0.27 -1.18
C LEU A 100 5.02 -1.54 -0.49
N LEU A 101 3.90 -2.12 -0.98
CA LEU A 101 3.38 -3.40 -0.50
C LEU A 101 4.40 -4.54 -0.66
N ILE A 102 5.03 -4.62 -1.85
CA ILE A 102 6.04 -5.64 -2.15
C ILE A 102 7.29 -5.45 -1.29
N TYR A 103 7.72 -4.21 -1.10
CA TYR A 103 8.86 -3.86 -0.26
C TYR A 103 8.64 -4.30 1.18
N ALA A 104 7.50 -3.92 1.77
CA ALA A 104 7.16 -4.31 3.14
C ALA A 104 7.06 -5.83 3.31
N ALA A 105 6.43 -6.52 2.36
CA ALA A 105 6.36 -7.98 2.36
C ALA A 105 7.75 -8.64 2.35
N LEU A 106 8.69 -8.06 1.62
CA LEU A 106 10.07 -8.53 1.58
C LEU A 106 10.80 -8.23 2.91
N ASP A 107 10.78 -6.97 3.33
CA ASP A 107 11.50 -6.50 4.52
C ASP A 107 11.06 -7.21 5.81
N SER A 108 9.76 -7.53 5.93
CA SER A 108 9.25 -8.29 7.07
C SER A 108 9.64 -9.76 7.12
N ASN A 109 10.13 -10.34 6.01
CA ASN A 109 10.44 -11.77 5.91
C ASN A 109 11.92 -12.07 5.63
N LEU A 110 12.73 -11.07 5.30
CA LEU A 110 14.13 -11.28 4.98
C LEU A 110 14.92 -11.80 6.19
N ARG A 111 15.46 -13.00 6.03
CA ARG A 111 16.50 -13.57 6.91
C ARG A 111 17.83 -13.54 6.17
N LYS A 112 18.91 -13.21 6.87
CA LYS A 112 20.25 -13.09 6.27
C LYS A 112 21.01 -14.43 6.21
N ASP A 113 20.65 -15.39 7.03
CA ASP A 113 21.50 -16.57 7.24
C ASP A 113 21.24 -17.66 6.18
N GLY A 114 22.29 -17.99 5.41
CA GLY A 114 22.32 -19.16 4.53
C GLY A 114 21.44 -19.10 3.27
N ILE A 115 20.76 -17.99 3.01
CA ILE A 115 19.79 -17.86 1.90
C ILE A 115 20.25 -16.83 0.88
N THR A 116 20.26 -17.25 -0.40
CA THR A 116 20.59 -16.40 -1.55
C THR A 116 19.34 -15.94 -2.26
N ASN A 117 19.18 -14.62 -2.40
CA ASN A 117 18.13 -14.01 -3.18
C ASN A 117 18.68 -13.38 -4.47
N LYS A 118 17.95 -13.52 -5.57
CA LYS A 118 18.34 -12.95 -6.87
C LYS A 118 17.16 -12.25 -7.54
N VAL A 119 17.49 -11.31 -8.42
CA VAL A 119 16.52 -10.66 -9.30
C VAL A 119 16.78 -11.09 -10.73
N LYS A 120 15.71 -11.46 -11.45
CA LYS A 120 15.71 -11.47 -12.90
C LYS A 120 15.00 -10.22 -13.40
N TRP A 121 15.77 -9.35 -14.04
CA TRP A 121 15.34 -8.02 -14.48
C TRP A 121 14.26 -8.05 -15.55
N SER A 122 13.46 -6.98 -15.58
CA SER A 122 12.49 -6.71 -16.64
C SER A 122 13.18 -6.35 -17.95
N MET A 123 12.50 -6.62 -19.05
CA MET A 123 12.87 -6.11 -20.37
C MET A 123 12.61 -4.60 -20.51
N LYS A 124 11.90 -3.97 -19.58
CA LYS A 124 11.61 -2.53 -19.57
C LYS A 124 12.59 -1.79 -18.66
N PRO A 125 13.46 -0.90 -19.19
CA PRO A 125 14.43 -0.16 -18.38
C PRO A 125 13.80 0.66 -17.27
N ARG A 126 12.65 1.32 -17.52
CA ARG A 126 11.93 2.11 -16.52
C ARG A 126 11.56 1.28 -15.27
N VAL A 127 11.12 0.03 -15.46
CA VAL A 127 10.82 -0.89 -14.36
C VAL A 127 12.07 -1.20 -13.54
N ASN A 128 13.20 -1.49 -14.20
CA ASN A 128 14.45 -1.80 -13.51
C ASN A 128 15.01 -0.58 -12.75
N THR A 129 14.86 0.62 -13.32
CA THR A 129 15.23 1.87 -12.65
C THR A 129 14.38 2.08 -11.40
N PHE A 130 13.06 1.87 -11.48
CA PHE A 130 12.18 2.02 -10.33
C PHE A 130 12.47 1.00 -9.22
N ILE A 131 12.71 -0.28 -9.57
CA ILE A 131 13.11 -1.32 -8.59
C ILE A 131 14.42 -0.97 -7.86
N ARG A 132 15.37 -0.34 -8.56
CA ARG A 132 16.64 0.10 -7.93
C ARG A 132 16.43 1.32 -7.05
N ARG A 133 15.74 2.34 -7.59
CA ARG A 133 15.49 3.60 -6.88
C ARG A 133 14.65 3.40 -5.63
N SER A 134 13.67 2.50 -5.65
CA SER A 134 12.87 2.17 -4.46
C SER A 134 13.67 1.42 -3.38
N GLY A 135 14.92 1.05 -3.63
CA GLY A 135 15.72 0.27 -2.69
C GLY A 135 15.36 -1.22 -2.64
N LEU A 136 14.33 -1.69 -3.36
CA LEU A 136 13.89 -3.10 -3.32
C LEU A 136 15.03 -4.08 -3.68
N TYR A 137 15.82 -3.76 -4.70
CA TYR A 137 16.98 -4.58 -5.07
C TYR A 137 18.04 -4.64 -3.96
N SER A 138 18.37 -3.48 -3.38
CA SER A 138 19.34 -3.37 -2.30
C SER A 138 18.87 -4.14 -1.07
N LEU A 139 17.60 -3.97 -0.70
CA LEU A 139 16.96 -4.73 0.39
C LEU A 139 17.08 -6.24 0.15
N LEU A 140 16.76 -6.73 -1.05
CA LEU A 140 16.78 -8.15 -1.37
C LEU A 140 18.18 -8.78 -1.30
N VAL A 141 19.20 -8.07 -1.82
CA VAL A 141 20.54 -8.62 -2.06
C VAL A 141 21.54 -8.25 -0.98
N LYS A 142 21.49 -7.01 -0.47
CA LYS A 142 22.43 -6.47 0.51
C LYS A 142 21.81 -6.36 1.91
N GLY A 143 20.48 -6.45 2.02
CA GLY A 143 19.75 -6.13 3.24
C GLY A 143 19.50 -4.63 3.39
N PHE A 144 18.86 -4.26 4.50
CA PHE A 144 18.55 -2.85 4.81
C PHE A 144 19.83 -2.00 4.84
N SER A 145 19.78 -0.84 4.18
CA SER A 145 20.82 0.18 4.21
C SER A 145 20.16 1.48 4.67
N LYS A 146 20.76 2.20 5.61
CA LYS A 146 20.25 3.50 6.05
C LYS A 146 20.36 4.49 4.89
N PHE A 147 19.27 5.19 4.61
CA PHE A 147 19.25 6.28 3.64
C PHE A 147 20.13 7.44 4.12
N ASN A 148 20.91 8.04 3.22
CA ASN A 148 21.69 9.24 3.50
C ASN A 148 21.26 10.37 2.54
N PRO A 149 20.53 11.39 3.05
CA PRO A 149 19.98 12.47 2.22
C PRO A 149 21.04 13.32 1.52
N ASP A 150 22.29 13.32 1.98
CA ASP A 150 23.36 14.14 1.41
C ASP A 150 24.13 13.44 0.28
N SER A 151 24.01 12.11 0.17
CA SER A 151 24.76 11.32 -0.83
C SER A 151 23.89 10.51 -1.79
N ASP A 152 22.65 10.21 -1.41
CA ASP A 152 21.74 9.41 -2.22
C ASP A 152 20.97 10.26 -3.24
N LYS A 153 21.09 9.90 -4.53
CA LYS A 153 20.43 10.63 -5.65
C LYS A 153 18.91 10.47 -5.70
N ALA A 154 18.34 9.55 -4.92
CA ALA A 154 16.90 9.28 -4.83
C ALA A 154 16.60 8.63 -3.49
N ILE A 155 15.45 8.95 -2.88
CA ILE A 155 14.99 8.26 -1.68
C ILE A 155 14.54 6.84 -2.05
N PRO A 156 15.11 5.80 -1.43
CA PRO A 156 14.52 4.48 -1.45
C PRO A 156 13.24 4.47 -0.61
N VAL A 157 12.58 3.33 -0.51
CA VAL A 157 11.62 3.14 0.56
C VAL A 157 12.36 3.31 1.89
N ILE A 158 11.91 4.27 2.68
CA ILE A 158 12.35 4.45 4.07
C ILE A 158 11.36 3.76 4.99
N GLY A 159 11.79 3.43 6.19
CA GLY A 159 10.93 2.81 7.18
C GLY A 159 11.52 2.92 8.56
N GLY A 160 10.66 2.83 9.56
CA GLY A 160 11.02 3.06 10.96
C GLY A 160 10.03 2.41 11.91
N VAL A 161 10.25 2.65 13.20
CA VAL A 161 9.38 2.18 14.31
C VAL A 161 8.88 3.34 15.17
N SER A 162 9.47 4.53 15.01
CA SER A 162 9.10 5.79 15.66
C SER A 162 8.88 6.89 14.62
N ASN A 163 8.59 8.10 15.07
CA ASN A 163 8.47 9.30 14.23
C ASN A 163 9.81 10.03 14.01
N GLU A 164 10.93 9.49 14.48
CA GLU A 164 12.25 10.13 14.41
C GLU A 164 12.68 10.48 12.99
N THR A 165 12.24 9.70 12.00
CA THR A 165 12.61 9.93 10.60
C THR A 165 11.62 10.82 9.86
N ALA A 166 10.61 11.41 10.52
CA ALA A 166 9.62 12.27 9.87
C ALA A 166 10.27 13.54 9.28
N GLU A 167 11.18 14.17 10.03
CA GLU A 167 11.96 15.33 9.59
C GLU A 167 12.86 14.97 8.40
N ASP A 168 13.55 13.82 8.45
CA ASP A 168 14.36 13.32 7.32
C ASP A 168 13.54 13.19 6.02
N VAL A 169 12.25 12.83 6.13
CA VAL A 169 11.35 12.75 4.96
C VAL A 169 11.08 14.13 4.39
N LEU A 170 10.84 15.13 5.25
CA LEU A 170 10.53 16.50 4.84
C LEU A 170 11.75 17.17 4.22
N ASP A 171 12.91 17.04 4.86
CA ASP A 171 14.18 17.52 4.32
C ASP A 171 14.44 16.93 2.94
N TYR A 172 14.16 15.63 2.77
CA TYR A 172 14.27 15.00 1.47
C TYR A 172 13.29 15.58 0.44
N ILE A 173 12.02 15.73 0.81
CA ILE A 173 10.99 16.28 -0.09
C ILE A 173 11.38 17.69 -0.53
N SER A 174 11.80 18.54 0.42
CA SER A 174 12.26 19.90 0.18
C SER A 174 13.47 19.92 -0.75
N LYS A 175 14.54 19.16 -0.44
CA LYS A 175 15.75 19.10 -1.25
C LYS A 175 15.50 18.59 -2.68
N CYS A 176 14.77 17.47 -2.83
CA CYS A 176 14.67 16.80 -4.13
C CYS A 176 13.60 17.36 -5.05
N TYR A 177 12.55 17.95 -4.49
CA TYR A 177 11.38 18.35 -5.28
C TYR A 177 11.14 19.87 -5.26
N TYR A 178 11.56 20.55 -4.20
CA TYR A 178 11.52 22.00 -4.08
C TYR A 178 12.90 22.66 -4.22
N LYS A 179 13.98 21.88 -4.41
CA LYS A 179 15.37 22.37 -4.51
C LYS A 179 15.80 23.20 -3.29
N GLY A 180 15.22 22.91 -2.12
CA GLY A 180 15.45 23.68 -0.89
C GLY A 180 14.66 24.98 -0.78
N ASP A 181 13.75 25.26 -1.71
CA ASP A 181 12.90 26.46 -1.75
C ASP A 181 11.43 26.09 -1.53
N MET A 182 11.17 25.31 -0.48
CA MET A 182 9.80 24.92 -0.10
C MET A 182 9.19 26.06 0.72
N ASP A 183 7.99 26.52 0.35
CA ASP A 183 7.27 27.52 1.13
C ASP A 183 7.02 26.99 2.56
N PRO A 184 7.27 27.79 3.63
CA PRO A 184 7.13 27.34 5.01
C PRO A 184 5.73 26.84 5.38
N ASN A 185 4.66 27.39 4.80
CA ASN A 185 3.31 26.89 5.04
C ASN A 185 3.10 25.54 4.36
N VAL A 186 3.67 25.35 3.18
CA VAL A 186 3.65 24.06 2.47
C VAL A 186 4.43 23.04 3.29
N GLU A 187 5.65 23.36 3.73
CA GLU A 187 6.47 22.50 4.59
C GLU A 187 5.73 22.09 5.87
N PHE A 188 5.13 23.05 6.58
CA PHE A 188 4.33 22.78 7.77
C PHE A 188 3.17 21.82 7.49
N ARG A 189 2.38 22.05 6.43
CA ARG A 189 1.24 21.19 6.07
C ARG A 189 1.70 19.76 5.75
N TYR A 190 2.82 19.62 5.06
CA TYR A 190 3.42 18.32 4.75
C TYR A 190 3.91 17.61 6.00
N GLY A 191 4.66 18.34 6.85
CA GLY A 191 5.20 17.81 8.09
C GLY A 191 4.13 17.32 9.04
N ASP A 192 3.05 18.09 9.17
CA ASP A 192 1.90 17.71 9.97
C ASP A 192 1.22 16.45 9.43
N ALA A 193 0.92 16.40 8.12
CA ALA A 193 0.29 15.24 7.50
C ALA A 193 1.13 13.95 7.57
N VAL A 194 2.44 14.03 7.31
CA VAL A 194 3.36 12.88 7.40
C VAL A 194 3.52 12.43 8.84
N SER A 195 3.82 13.36 9.76
CA SER A 195 4.02 13.06 11.18
C SER A 195 2.78 12.46 11.81
N GLU A 196 1.60 12.99 11.49
CA GLU A 196 0.35 12.47 12.03
C GLU A 196 0.02 11.08 11.48
N THR A 197 0.29 10.84 10.19
CA THR A 197 0.11 9.49 9.62
C THR A 197 1.00 8.47 10.30
N ILE A 198 2.28 8.79 10.52
CA ILE A 198 3.23 7.91 11.23
C ILE A 198 2.81 7.71 12.70
N ASN A 199 2.39 8.78 13.38
CA ASN A 199 1.88 8.70 14.75
C ASN A 199 0.65 7.81 14.87
N ASN A 200 -0.24 7.81 13.87
CA ASN A 200 -1.40 6.91 13.83
C ASN A 200 -0.98 5.44 13.76
N VAL A 201 0.10 5.12 13.03
CA VAL A 201 0.67 3.76 13.05
C VAL A 201 1.14 3.41 14.47
N ALA A 202 1.98 4.26 15.08
CA ALA A 202 2.54 4.00 16.41
C ALA A 202 1.45 3.85 17.50
N ARG A 203 0.36 4.61 17.41
CA ARG A 203 -0.74 4.59 18.38
C ARG A 203 -1.73 3.46 18.17
N HIS A 204 -2.05 3.10 16.93
CA HIS A 204 -3.25 2.30 16.66
C HIS A 204 -3.03 1.05 15.79
N ALA A 205 -2.00 1.00 14.95
CA ALA A 205 -1.82 -0.14 14.04
C ALA A 205 -1.46 -1.43 14.78
N TYR A 206 -0.74 -1.33 15.90
CA TYR A 206 -0.22 -2.48 16.65
C TYR A 206 -0.56 -2.36 18.15
N PRO A 207 -1.77 -2.75 18.58
CA PRO A 207 -2.22 -2.57 19.97
C PRO A 207 -1.45 -3.44 20.97
N ASN A 208 -1.01 -4.63 20.56
CA ASN A 208 -0.38 -5.63 21.44
C ASN A 208 1.14 -5.72 21.28
N ASN A 209 1.75 -4.79 20.54
CA ASN A 209 3.18 -4.81 20.22
C ASN A 209 3.94 -3.71 20.98
N LYS A 210 5.21 -4.00 21.28
CA LYS A 210 6.15 -3.00 21.80
C LYS A 210 6.44 -1.93 20.73
N ALA A 211 6.83 -0.73 21.16
CA ALA A 211 7.17 0.37 20.25
C ALA A 211 8.19 -0.04 19.17
N SER A 212 9.22 -0.80 19.54
CA SER A 212 10.26 -1.30 18.62
C SER A 212 9.78 -2.28 17.55
N GLU A 213 8.53 -2.74 17.61
CA GLU A 213 7.94 -3.69 16.66
C GLU A 213 6.94 -3.01 15.72
N LYS A 214 6.61 -1.73 15.95
CA LYS A 214 5.57 -0.99 15.22
C LYS A 214 6.09 -0.43 13.90
N LYS A 215 6.49 -1.34 13.01
CA LYS A 215 7.16 -1.00 11.77
C LYS A 215 6.22 -0.35 10.75
N TRP A 216 6.74 0.63 10.04
CA TRP A 216 6.08 1.28 8.91
C TRP A 216 7.09 1.53 7.78
N TRP A 217 6.56 1.76 6.58
CA TRP A 217 7.33 2.09 5.38
C TRP A 217 6.71 3.27 4.65
N LEU A 218 7.55 4.09 4.03
CA LEU A 218 7.15 5.23 3.22
C LEU A 218 7.88 5.21 1.88
N LEU A 219 7.13 5.48 0.81
CA LEU A 219 7.65 5.71 -0.53
C LEU A 219 7.19 7.08 -1.02
N CYS A 220 8.13 7.82 -1.62
CA CYS A 220 7.87 9.10 -2.25
C CYS A 220 8.35 9.06 -3.70
N GLU A 221 7.48 9.40 -4.66
CA GLU A 221 7.80 9.39 -6.10
C GLU A 221 7.13 10.57 -6.80
N VAL A 222 7.84 11.22 -7.71
CA VAL A 222 7.25 12.25 -8.58
C VAL A 222 6.92 11.68 -9.93
N VAL A 223 5.66 11.80 -10.32
CA VAL A 223 5.15 11.39 -11.62
C VAL A 223 4.33 12.53 -12.20
N ASN A 224 4.70 13.00 -13.39
CA ASN A 224 3.99 14.07 -14.11
C ASN A 224 3.75 15.33 -13.23
N GLU A 225 4.80 15.82 -12.58
CA GLU A 225 4.76 17.02 -11.70
C GLU A 225 3.88 16.89 -10.45
N GLN A 226 3.41 15.68 -10.16
CA GLN A 226 2.71 15.38 -8.92
C GLN A 226 3.61 14.56 -8.00
N LEU A 227 3.65 14.95 -6.73
CA LEU A 227 4.29 14.18 -5.69
C LEU A 227 3.32 13.15 -5.18
N PHE A 228 3.70 11.87 -5.23
CA PHE A 228 2.98 10.77 -4.62
C PHE A 228 3.70 10.37 -3.35
N LEU A 229 3.00 10.38 -2.23
CA LEU A 229 3.50 9.88 -0.95
C LEU A 229 2.61 8.74 -0.48
N ALA A 230 3.21 7.59 -0.19
CA ALA A 230 2.53 6.41 0.29
C ALA A 230 3.17 5.95 1.61
N ILE A 231 2.35 5.70 2.62
CA ILE A 231 2.73 5.15 3.92
C ILE A 231 2.00 3.82 4.11
N TYR A 232 2.71 2.83 4.63
CA TYR A 232 2.20 1.49 4.82
C TYR A 232 2.63 0.89 6.15
N ASP A 233 1.71 0.22 6.84
CA ASP A 233 1.95 -0.62 8.00
C ASP A 233 1.30 -2.01 7.82
N LEU A 234 1.80 -3.01 8.56
CA LEU A 234 1.29 -4.38 8.58
C LEU A 234 0.43 -4.68 9.82
N GLY A 235 -0.09 -3.65 10.48
CA GLY A 235 -0.88 -3.76 11.69
C GLY A 235 -2.24 -4.43 11.50
N VAL A 236 -3.08 -4.32 12.52
CA VAL A 236 -4.41 -4.95 12.54
C VAL A 236 -5.40 -4.28 11.57
N GLY A 237 -5.07 -3.11 11.04
CA GLY A 237 -5.90 -2.33 10.14
C GLY A 237 -6.98 -1.52 10.88
N VAL A 238 -7.32 -0.36 10.34
CA VAL A 238 -8.28 0.58 10.93
C VAL A 238 -9.67 -0.04 11.19
N PRO A 239 -10.27 -0.82 10.27
CA PRO A 239 -11.56 -1.47 10.53
C PRO A 239 -11.56 -2.36 11.79
N SER A 240 -10.40 -2.86 12.22
CA SER A 240 -10.30 -3.72 13.40
C SER A 240 -10.25 -2.95 14.72
N THR A 241 -9.97 -1.64 14.72
CA THR A 241 -9.72 -0.85 15.95
C THR A 241 -10.72 0.28 16.18
N ILE A 242 -11.45 0.70 15.15
CA ILE A 242 -12.33 1.88 15.27
C ILE A 242 -13.58 1.64 16.10
N LEU A 243 -14.07 0.39 16.16
CA LEU A 243 -15.30 0.04 16.89
C LEU A 243 -15.15 0.20 18.41
N GLU A 244 -13.91 0.24 18.89
CA GLU A 244 -13.56 0.45 20.30
C GLU A 244 -13.51 1.94 20.68
N LYS A 245 -13.61 2.86 19.70
CA LYS A 245 -13.52 4.29 19.95
C LYS A 245 -14.88 4.84 20.40
N GLN A 246 -14.88 5.63 21.48
CA GLN A 246 -16.12 6.21 22.02
C GLN A 246 -16.86 7.10 21.01
N TRP A 247 -16.13 7.87 20.19
CA TRP A 247 -16.71 8.74 19.16
C TRP A 247 -17.34 7.98 17.98
N PHE A 248 -17.05 6.68 17.83
CA PHE A 248 -17.48 5.88 16.69
C PHE A 248 -19.01 5.88 16.54
N TRP A 249 -19.73 5.70 17.64
CA TRP A 249 -21.18 5.52 17.62
C TRP A 249 -21.93 6.75 17.14
N GLY A 250 -21.54 7.94 17.61
CA GLY A 250 -22.11 9.20 17.11
C GLY A 250 -21.80 9.44 15.64
N SER A 251 -20.61 9.06 15.18
CA SER A 251 -20.25 9.13 13.75
C SER A 251 -21.04 8.13 12.91
N PHE A 252 -21.26 6.92 13.43
CA PHE A 252 -22.01 5.86 12.76
C PHE A 252 -23.48 6.21 12.63
N GLU A 253 -24.12 6.68 13.70
CA GLU A 253 -25.49 7.18 13.67
C GLU A 253 -25.66 8.34 12.68
N SER A 254 -24.68 9.26 12.64
CA SER A 254 -24.73 10.41 11.74
C SER A 254 -24.55 10.05 10.26
N LEU A 255 -23.61 9.16 9.91
CA LEU A 255 -23.27 8.84 8.51
C LEU A 255 -24.13 7.73 7.92
N TYR A 256 -24.53 6.75 8.73
CA TYR A 256 -25.27 5.57 8.29
C TYR A 256 -26.48 5.33 9.21
N PRO A 257 -27.41 6.31 9.30
CA PRO A 257 -28.53 6.27 10.25
C PRO A 257 -29.50 5.11 9.99
N LYS A 258 -29.58 4.59 8.76
CA LYS A 258 -30.44 3.45 8.44
C LYS A 258 -29.83 2.17 9.03
N GLU A 259 -28.58 1.89 8.71
CA GLU A 259 -27.82 0.75 9.19
C GLU A 259 -27.70 0.74 10.72
N TYR A 260 -27.48 1.91 11.34
CA TYR A 260 -27.47 2.07 12.79
C TYR A 260 -28.81 1.64 13.41
N ARG A 261 -29.93 2.21 12.92
CA ARG A 261 -31.27 1.89 13.43
C ARG A 261 -31.65 0.42 13.25
N GLU A 262 -31.24 -0.19 12.14
CA GLU A 262 -31.46 -1.63 11.92
C GLU A 262 -30.74 -2.49 12.95
N ILE A 263 -29.47 -2.18 13.27
CA ILE A 263 -28.71 -2.92 14.30
C ILE A 263 -29.38 -2.78 15.66
N ILE A 264 -29.76 -1.56 16.05
CA ILE A 264 -30.43 -1.31 17.33
C ILE A 264 -31.77 -2.05 17.38
N SER A 265 -32.56 -2.04 16.30
CA SER A 265 -33.82 -2.79 16.21
C SER A 265 -33.63 -4.30 16.38
N GLU A 266 -32.64 -4.89 15.71
CA GLU A 266 -32.34 -6.32 15.82
C GLU A 266 -31.88 -6.72 17.23
N LEU A 267 -31.08 -5.88 17.88
CA LEU A 267 -30.59 -6.13 19.23
C LEU A 267 -31.70 -6.03 20.29
N LYS A 268 -32.63 -5.08 20.13
CA LYS A 268 -33.86 -4.98 20.95
C LYS A 268 -34.73 -6.23 20.77
N LYS A 269 -34.94 -6.69 19.53
CA LYS A 269 -35.72 -7.92 19.24
C LYS A 269 -35.12 -9.18 19.87
N LYS A 270 -33.80 -9.27 19.98
CA LYS A 270 -33.11 -10.44 20.56
C LYS A 270 -33.00 -10.38 22.10
N ASN A 271 -33.60 -9.39 22.77
CA ASN A 271 -33.46 -9.13 24.21
C ASN A 271 -31.99 -9.03 24.68
N VAL A 272 -31.05 -8.74 23.76
CA VAL A 272 -29.62 -8.61 24.09
C VAL A 272 -29.39 -7.28 24.81
N ILE A 273 -30.21 -6.28 24.50
CA ILE A 273 -30.06 -4.91 24.96
C ILE A 273 -31.41 -4.41 25.47
N SER A 274 -31.46 -4.00 26.74
CA SER A 274 -32.61 -3.36 27.39
C SER A 274 -32.56 -1.83 27.30
N ASP A 275 -31.36 -1.27 27.09
CA ASP A 275 -31.06 0.15 27.01
C ASP A 275 -29.78 0.35 26.17
N ASP A 276 -29.62 1.46 25.46
CA ASP A 276 -28.63 1.71 24.38
C ASP A 276 -27.13 1.60 24.80
N SER A 277 -26.85 1.13 26.02
CA SER A 277 -25.56 1.12 26.70
C SER A 277 -24.76 -0.20 26.64
N LYS A 278 -25.28 -1.29 26.05
CA LYS A 278 -24.52 -2.56 25.92
C LYS A 278 -23.62 -2.60 24.68
N ILE A 279 -22.52 -1.86 24.77
CA ILE A 279 -21.48 -1.63 23.75
C ILE A 279 -20.98 -2.93 23.05
N PRO A 280 -20.71 -4.07 23.74
CA PRO A 280 -20.10 -5.24 23.08
C PRO A 280 -20.99 -5.92 22.03
N GLY A 281 -22.30 -6.01 22.28
CA GLY A 281 -23.25 -6.60 21.33
C GLY A 281 -23.43 -5.74 20.08
N ILE A 282 -23.40 -4.41 20.25
CA ILE A 282 -23.47 -3.44 19.16
C ILE A 282 -22.19 -3.50 18.31
N GLN A 283 -21.00 -3.59 18.94
CA GLN A 283 -19.72 -3.74 18.25
C GLN A 283 -19.70 -4.96 17.32
N LEU A 284 -20.12 -6.12 17.81
CA LEU A 284 -20.10 -7.36 17.03
C LEU A 284 -21.04 -7.28 15.82
N MET A 285 -22.25 -6.74 16.01
CA MET A 285 -23.23 -6.58 14.92
C MET A 285 -22.78 -5.53 13.91
N ALA A 286 -22.23 -4.40 14.36
CA ALA A 286 -21.67 -3.36 13.49
C ALA A 286 -20.54 -3.91 12.62
N LYS A 287 -19.64 -4.73 13.19
CA LYS A 287 -18.57 -5.40 12.44
C LYS A 287 -19.10 -6.34 11.34
N GLY A 288 -20.26 -6.94 11.54
CA GLY A 288 -20.90 -7.83 10.56
C GLY A 288 -21.65 -7.08 9.45
N LYS A 289 -22.19 -5.89 9.72
CA LYS A 289 -22.99 -5.11 8.77
C LYS A 289 -22.20 -4.07 8.00
N LEU A 290 -21.21 -3.43 8.62
CA LEU A 290 -20.41 -2.39 7.97
C LEU A 290 -19.32 -2.99 7.09
N GLU A 291 -19.21 -2.48 5.87
CA GLU A 291 -18.06 -2.77 5.02
C GLU A 291 -16.80 -2.08 5.54
N ASP A 292 -15.63 -2.70 5.33
CA ASP A 292 -14.33 -2.11 5.68
C ASP A 292 -14.14 -0.70 5.11
N SER A 293 -14.66 -0.40 3.91
CA SER A 293 -14.61 0.95 3.33
C SER A 293 -15.47 1.97 4.07
N GLN A 294 -16.63 1.56 4.62
CA GLN A 294 -17.46 2.43 5.47
C GLN A 294 -16.78 2.67 6.81
N MET A 295 -16.14 1.64 7.37
CA MET A 295 -15.33 1.75 8.58
C MET A 295 -14.18 2.75 8.40
N ILE A 296 -13.46 2.70 7.27
CA ILE A 296 -12.44 3.71 6.95
C ILE A 296 -13.09 5.10 6.80
N ALA A 297 -14.25 5.23 6.17
CA ALA A 297 -14.93 6.52 6.06
C ALA A 297 -15.30 7.11 7.43
N LEU A 298 -15.75 6.28 8.37
CA LEU A 298 -16.06 6.66 9.74
C LEU A 298 -14.81 7.15 10.49
N SER A 299 -13.66 6.49 10.32
CA SER A 299 -12.41 6.96 10.92
C SER A 299 -11.97 8.31 10.38
N MET A 300 -12.25 8.58 9.10
CA MET A 300 -11.93 9.87 8.49
C MET A 300 -12.88 10.99 8.93
N LYS A 301 -14.03 10.69 9.56
CA LYS A 301 -14.98 11.70 10.08
C LYS A 301 -14.85 11.93 11.59
N GLY A 302 -14.58 10.88 12.37
CA GLY A 302 -14.46 10.96 13.82
C GLY A 302 -13.35 11.89 14.33
N ASP A 303 -12.32 12.08 13.52
CA ASP A 303 -11.28 13.11 13.70
C ASP A 303 -11.82 14.56 13.57
N VAL A 304 -12.98 14.75 12.95
CA VAL A 304 -13.51 16.08 12.60
C VAL A 304 -14.40 16.67 13.70
N SER A 305 -15.18 15.84 14.38
CA SER A 305 -16.21 16.30 15.31
C SER A 305 -15.81 16.21 16.79
N GLY A 306 -15.22 17.29 17.32
CA GLY A 306 -15.71 17.88 18.56
C GLY A 306 -15.38 17.24 19.92
N THR A 307 -14.26 16.56 20.13
CA THR A 307 -13.72 16.44 21.49
C THR A 307 -12.87 17.67 21.81
N LYS A 308 -13.41 18.60 22.62
CA LYS A 308 -12.68 19.71 23.27
C LYS A 308 -11.68 19.21 24.34
N ILE A 309 -11.06 18.07 24.10
CA ILE A 309 -10.00 17.49 24.94
C ILE A 309 -8.77 17.41 24.04
N ALA A 310 -7.79 18.22 24.40
CA ALA A 310 -6.48 18.43 23.80
C ALA A 310 -5.99 17.45 22.70
N LYS A 311 -5.75 18.01 21.50
CA LYS A 311 -4.67 17.66 20.54
C LYS A 311 -4.59 16.23 19.96
N HIS A 312 -5.62 15.39 20.06
CA HIS A 312 -5.60 14.05 19.45
C HIS A 312 -6.77 13.86 18.47
N GLY A 313 -6.45 13.65 17.18
CA GLY A 313 -7.41 13.30 16.12
C GLY A 313 -7.55 14.33 14.99
N GLN A 314 -6.47 14.95 14.49
CA GLN A 314 -6.54 15.92 13.37
C GLN A 314 -6.09 15.33 12.02
N GLY A 315 -5.72 14.05 11.96
CA GLY A 315 -4.87 13.52 10.88
C GLY A 315 -5.56 13.36 9.56
N SER A 316 -6.81 12.93 9.60
CA SER A 316 -7.62 12.97 8.40
C SER A 316 -7.86 14.41 7.92
N LYS A 317 -7.88 15.44 8.77
CA LYS A 317 -8.04 16.84 8.36
C LYS A 317 -6.84 17.31 7.55
N SER A 318 -5.62 17.11 8.04
CA SER A 318 -4.41 17.62 7.38
C SER A 318 -4.18 16.98 6.01
N ILE A 319 -4.38 15.66 5.90
CA ILE A 319 -4.28 14.96 4.60
C ILE A 319 -5.43 15.37 3.67
N LYS A 320 -6.67 15.47 4.18
CA LYS A 320 -7.81 15.94 3.38
C LYS A 320 -7.57 17.37 2.86
N ALA A 321 -7.07 18.26 3.70
CA ALA A 321 -6.76 19.64 3.35
C ALA A 321 -5.73 19.69 2.22
N LEU A 322 -4.61 18.97 2.34
CA LEU A 322 -3.58 18.86 1.31
C LEU A 322 -4.13 18.37 -0.04
N VAL A 323 -4.99 17.35 0.00
CA VAL A 323 -5.55 16.73 -1.20
C VAL A 323 -6.58 17.65 -1.85
N CYS A 324 -7.44 18.28 -1.06
CA CYS A 324 -8.49 19.18 -1.55
C CYS A 324 -7.92 20.49 -2.10
N SER A 325 -6.83 21.01 -1.53
CA SER A 325 -6.13 22.20 -2.04
C SER A 325 -5.33 21.94 -3.31
N SER A 326 -5.08 20.67 -3.65
CA SER A 326 -4.24 20.31 -4.79
C SER A 326 -5.05 20.00 -6.05
N ARG A 327 -4.65 20.60 -7.18
CA ARG A 327 -5.20 20.26 -8.49
C ARG A 327 -4.92 18.78 -8.80
N ASN A 328 -5.97 18.03 -9.12
CA ASN A 328 -5.90 16.57 -9.31
C ASN A 328 -5.38 15.80 -8.08
N GLY A 329 -5.52 16.37 -6.88
CA GLY A 329 -5.22 15.69 -5.63
C GLY A 329 -6.14 14.49 -5.43
N VAL A 330 -5.56 13.35 -5.07
CA VAL A 330 -6.30 12.15 -4.75
C VAL A 330 -5.69 11.52 -3.49
N LEU A 331 -6.55 11.09 -2.58
CA LEU A 331 -6.24 10.27 -1.42
C LEU A 331 -6.81 8.87 -1.67
N TRP A 332 -5.97 7.87 -1.47
CA TRP A 332 -6.35 6.47 -1.37
C TRP A 332 -6.03 5.95 0.02
N PHE A 333 -7.01 5.33 0.65
CA PHE A 333 -6.87 4.70 1.95
C PHE A 333 -7.36 3.27 1.82
N TYR A 334 -6.41 2.34 1.83
CA TYR A 334 -6.65 0.91 1.83
C TYR A 334 -6.48 0.36 3.24
N SER A 335 -7.45 -0.38 3.73
CA SER A 335 -7.28 -1.19 4.92
C SER A 335 -8.22 -2.39 4.85
N LYS A 336 -7.70 -3.58 5.11
CA LYS A 336 -8.45 -4.82 4.99
C LYS A 336 -9.06 -4.97 3.58
N LYS A 337 -10.37 -5.18 3.45
CA LYS A 337 -11.06 -5.23 2.16
C LYS A 337 -11.68 -3.88 1.77
N GLY A 338 -11.36 -2.81 2.49
CA GLY A 338 -11.90 -1.47 2.25
C GLY A 338 -10.94 -0.62 1.44
N LEU A 339 -11.50 0.14 0.50
CA LEU A 339 -10.88 1.29 -0.12
C LEU A 339 -11.78 2.51 0.08
N TYR A 340 -11.23 3.52 0.73
CA TYR A 340 -11.75 4.88 0.73
C TYR A 340 -10.92 5.72 -0.24
N LYS A 341 -11.57 6.40 -1.18
CA LYS A 341 -10.90 7.26 -2.16
C LYS A 341 -11.55 8.63 -2.21
N LEU A 342 -10.77 9.66 -1.89
CA LEU A 342 -11.17 11.06 -1.99
C LEU A 342 -10.45 11.70 -3.18
N LYS A 343 -11.18 12.42 -4.02
CA LYS A 343 -10.61 13.16 -5.14
C LYS A 343 -11.05 14.62 -5.06
N SER A 344 -10.11 15.54 -5.21
CA SER A 344 -10.44 16.97 -5.32
C SER A 344 -11.31 17.20 -6.57
N LYS A 345 -12.47 17.85 -6.39
CA LYS A 345 -13.40 18.15 -7.50
C LYS A 345 -12.99 19.39 -8.29
N GLU A 346 -12.24 20.32 -7.70
CA GLU A 346 -11.62 21.52 -8.27
C GLU A 346 -10.59 22.06 -7.26
N ALA A 347 -9.50 22.70 -7.71
CA ALA A 347 -8.51 23.28 -6.78
C ALA A 347 -9.18 24.39 -5.95
N LEU A 348 -9.37 24.17 -4.66
CA LEU A 348 -9.81 25.23 -3.74
C LEU A 348 -8.74 26.33 -3.73
N LYS A 349 -9.15 27.60 -3.77
CA LYS A 349 -8.22 28.73 -3.62
C LYS A 349 -7.53 28.63 -2.25
N ASP A 350 -6.26 28.98 -2.17
CA ASP A 350 -5.45 28.90 -0.94
C ASP A 350 -6.06 29.66 0.26
N SER A 351 -6.99 30.59 0.03
CA SER A 351 -7.73 31.28 1.10
C SER A 351 -8.74 30.40 1.86
N ASP A 352 -9.16 29.27 1.28
CA ASP A 352 -10.26 28.44 1.80
C ASP A 352 -9.75 27.14 2.47
N CYS A 353 -8.42 26.96 2.54
CA CYS A 353 -7.78 25.71 2.96
C CYS A 353 -7.93 25.33 4.45
N GLY A 354 -8.65 26.14 5.24
CA GLY A 354 -9.03 25.84 6.63
C GLY A 354 -10.48 25.40 6.83
N ASN A 355 -11.37 25.70 5.88
CA ASN A 355 -12.80 25.38 5.93
C ASN A 355 -13.17 24.58 4.68
N ILE A 356 -12.77 23.31 4.66
CA ILE A 356 -13.22 22.38 3.62
C ILE A 356 -14.74 22.26 3.78
N ASP A 357 -15.49 22.79 2.81
CA ASP A 357 -16.91 22.50 2.69
C ASP A 357 -17.04 21.01 2.34
N GLU A 358 -17.23 20.17 3.37
CA GLU A 358 -17.36 18.71 3.23
C GLU A 358 -18.53 18.33 2.30
N SER A 359 -19.48 19.24 2.04
CA SER A 359 -20.58 19.03 1.08
C SER A 359 -20.10 18.99 -0.38
N LYS A 360 -18.89 19.49 -0.68
CA LYS A 360 -18.34 19.54 -2.04
C LYS A 360 -17.44 18.35 -2.38
N VAL A 361 -17.01 17.53 -1.41
CA VAL A 361 -16.06 16.43 -1.66
C VAL A 361 -16.58 15.12 -1.10
N GLU A 362 -17.31 14.36 -1.93
CA GLU A 362 -17.80 13.04 -1.54
C GLU A 362 -16.75 11.96 -1.84
N PRO A 363 -16.36 11.14 -0.84
CA PRO A 363 -15.47 10.02 -1.06
C PRO A 363 -16.18 8.87 -1.79
N THR A 364 -15.44 8.20 -2.66
CA THR A 364 -15.84 6.93 -3.27
C THR A 364 -15.39 5.77 -2.39
N LEU A 365 -16.33 4.89 -2.06
CA LEU A 365 -16.10 3.71 -1.22
C LEU A 365 -16.15 2.45 -2.09
N HIS A 366 -15.16 1.56 -1.92
CA HIS A 366 -15.08 0.34 -2.69
C HIS A 366 -14.66 -0.87 -1.84
N LYS A 367 -15.33 -1.99 -2.07
CA LYS A 367 -14.91 -3.30 -1.59
C LYS A 367 -13.85 -3.91 -2.49
N LEU A 368 -12.69 -4.18 -1.92
CA LEU A 368 -11.54 -4.75 -2.61
C LEU A 368 -11.77 -6.23 -2.97
N PRO A 369 -11.23 -6.71 -4.11
CA PRO A 369 -11.34 -8.11 -4.50
C PRO A 369 -10.52 -9.06 -3.62
N LYS A 370 -9.45 -8.56 -2.98
CA LYS A 370 -8.63 -9.25 -1.98
C LYS A 370 -8.25 -8.26 -0.88
N GLU A 371 -8.04 -8.78 0.31
CA GLU A 371 -7.58 -7.99 1.46
C GLU A 371 -6.15 -7.48 1.21
N ILE A 372 -5.92 -6.21 1.53
CA ILE A 372 -4.58 -5.65 1.74
C ILE A 372 -4.29 -5.77 3.24
N PRO A 373 -3.21 -6.47 3.64
CA PRO A 373 -2.85 -6.58 5.05
C PRO A 373 -2.50 -5.20 5.62
N GLY A 374 -2.82 -4.94 6.88
CA GLY A 374 -2.57 -3.65 7.54
C GLY A 374 -3.29 -2.47 6.89
N THR A 375 -2.60 -1.33 6.81
CA THR A 375 -3.16 -0.07 6.30
C THR A 375 -2.17 0.60 5.36
N LEU A 376 -2.62 0.91 4.13
CA LEU A 376 -1.88 1.70 3.15
C LEU A 376 -2.62 3.01 2.90
N ILE A 377 -1.96 4.14 3.15
CA ILE A 377 -2.45 5.47 2.82
C ILE A 377 -1.55 6.05 1.76
N GLN A 378 -2.12 6.53 0.66
CA GLN A 378 -1.39 7.26 -0.36
C GLN A 378 -2.13 8.54 -0.69
N TRP A 379 -1.41 9.65 -0.80
CA TRP A 379 -1.95 10.85 -1.41
C TRP A 379 -1.02 11.41 -2.47
N ASN A 380 -1.56 12.29 -3.31
CA ASN A 380 -0.77 13.06 -4.23
C ASN A 380 -1.19 14.53 -4.25
N ILE A 381 -0.22 15.38 -4.56
CA ILE A 381 -0.34 16.83 -4.59
C ILE A 381 0.52 17.42 -5.72
N SER A 382 0.16 18.62 -6.18
CA SER A 382 0.89 19.32 -7.24
C SER A 382 2.18 19.91 -6.68
N ILE A 383 3.28 19.83 -7.43
CA ILE A 383 4.57 20.46 -7.06
C ILE A 383 4.74 21.81 -7.78
N LYS A 384 3.76 22.22 -8.59
CA LYS A 384 3.70 23.49 -9.32
C LYS A 384 2.28 24.05 -9.39
#